data_AF-A0A6P3WZN5-F1
#
_entry.id   AF-A0A6P3WZN5-F1
#
_cell.length_a   1.000
_cell.length_b   1.000
_cell.length_c   1.000
_cell.angle_alpha   90.00
_cell.angle_beta   90.00
_cell.angle_gamma   90.00
#
_symmetry.space_group_name_H-M   'P 1'
#
loop_
_entity.id
_entity.type
_entity.pdbx_description
1 polymer ?
#
loop_
_entity_poly.entity_id
_entity_poly.type
_entity_poly.pdbx_seq_one_letter_code
_entity_poly.pdbx_strand_id
1 'polypeptide(L)'
;MDFRNINMMNFWMNLISGNLLPMTSDNSSFPLFWKLHGVLAWSFVMVYACGLISGCVFMPGEKALTDGMISMVIIIEVSVMIMRIHTQKTLVQELIQKLNDNLCIQDEMMQDVLTTTLKSMKAPLQFYWVVGAIGICMWCCVPLPLALQKNTFYYVDLKSPVVYYKEPYSTVVFLLINIVVLFNNMYLFFKKVAVDVYMTHLITPR
;
A
#
# COMPACT_ATOMS: atom_id res chain seq x y z
N MET A 1 -28.85 -0.44 2.75
CA MET A 1 -27.62 -1.21 2.47
C MET A 1 -26.56 -0.18 2.19
N ASP A 2 -25.48 -0.13 2.95
CA ASP A 2 -24.60 1.04 2.93
C ASP A 2 -23.25 0.66 2.32
N PHE A 3 -22.56 1.62 1.71
CA PHE A 3 -21.27 1.46 1.03
C PHE A 3 -20.25 0.63 1.85
N ARG A 4 -20.27 0.78 3.17
CA ARG A 4 -19.46 0.00 4.11
C ARG A 4 -19.78 -1.50 4.12
N ASN A 5 -21.06 -1.88 4.09
CA ASN A 5 -21.51 -3.27 4.20
C ASN A 5 -21.38 -4.04 2.89
N ILE A 6 -21.52 -3.35 1.76
CA ILE A 6 -21.35 -3.97 0.44
C ILE A 6 -19.87 -4.27 0.17
N ASN A 7 -18.96 -3.56 0.85
CA ASN A 7 -17.54 -3.57 0.56
C ASN A 7 -16.66 -3.89 1.78
N MET A 8 -16.95 -5.01 2.44
CA MET A 8 -16.23 -5.48 3.62
C MET A 8 -14.72 -5.67 3.37
N MET A 9 -14.33 -6.08 2.15
CA MET A 9 -12.92 -6.26 1.79
C MET A 9 -12.15 -4.92 1.82
N ASN A 10 -12.69 -3.88 1.22
CA ASN A 10 -12.11 -2.54 1.26
C ASN A 10 -12.05 -1.98 2.68
N PHE A 11 -13.08 -2.22 3.50
CA PHE A 11 -13.08 -1.79 4.90
C PHE A 11 -11.89 -2.37 5.67
N TRP A 12 -11.67 -3.68 5.59
CA TRP A 12 -10.54 -4.32 6.26
C TRP A 12 -9.19 -3.91 5.68
N MET A 13 -9.07 -3.83 4.35
CA MET A 13 -7.85 -3.38 3.69
C MET A 13 -7.46 -1.96 4.10
N ASN A 14 -8.43 -1.04 4.17
CA ASN A 14 -8.22 0.34 4.61
C ASN A 14 -7.77 0.46 6.08
N LEU A 15 -8.34 -0.37 6.97
CA LEU A 15 -7.95 -0.42 8.37
C LEU A 15 -6.55 -1.00 8.57
N ILE A 16 -6.29 -2.19 8.01
CA ILE A 16 -5.02 -2.90 8.19
C ILE A 16 -3.87 -2.12 7.56
N SER A 17 -4.10 -1.50 6.39
CA SER A 17 -3.11 -0.65 5.73
C SER A 17 -2.82 0.65 6.48
N GLY A 18 -3.66 1.04 7.45
CA GLY A 18 -3.52 2.30 8.17
C GLY A 18 -3.70 3.53 7.29
N ASN A 19 -4.38 3.41 6.14
CA ASN A 19 -4.71 4.55 5.27
C ASN A 19 -5.85 5.41 5.85
N LEU A 20 -6.75 4.77 6.60
CA LEU A 20 -7.87 5.40 7.32
C LEU A 20 -8.70 6.33 6.44
N LEU A 21 -8.94 5.93 5.18
CA LEU A 21 -9.74 6.67 4.22
C LEU A 21 -11.21 6.79 4.71
N PRO A 22 -11.92 7.88 4.35
CA PRO A 22 -13.32 8.07 4.73
C PRO A 22 -14.20 6.90 4.25
N MET A 23 -15.04 6.35 5.12
CA MET A 23 -15.94 5.22 4.77
C MET A 23 -17.41 5.51 5.04
N THR A 24 -17.70 6.61 5.73
CA THR A 24 -19.04 7.00 6.15
C THR A 24 -19.26 8.50 5.91
N SER A 25 -20.51 8.88 5.66
CA SER A 25 -20.93 10.26 5.41
C SER A 25 -21.09 11.09 6.69
N ASP A 26 -21.31 10.44 7.83
CA ASP A 26 -21.61 11.03 9.15
C ASP A 26 -20.39 11.63 9.88
N ASN A 27 -19.27 11.84 9.19
CA ASN A 27 -18.02 12.30 9.79
C ASN A 27 -17.53 11.41 10.96
N SER A 28 -18.02 10.17 11.09
CA SER A 28 -17.61 9.29 12.16
C SER A 28 -16.10 9.07 12.11
N SER A 29 -15.45 9.37 13.23
CA SER A 29 -14.00 9.27 13.29
C SER A 29 -13.60 7.85 13.68
N PHE A 30 -12.55 7.32 13.06
CA PHE A 30 -12.01 6.01 13.45
C PHE A 30 -11.66 5.99 14.96
N PRO A 31 -11.81 4.83 15.63
CA PRO A 31 -11.37 4.66 17.01
C PRO A 31 -9.91 5.07 17.21
N LEU A 32 -9.57 5.55 18.41
CA LEU A 32 -8.21 6.02 18.74
C LEU A 32 -7.14 4.97 18.42
N PHE A 33 -7.42 3.70 18.70
CA PHE A 33 -6.55 2.57 18.38
C PHE A 33 -6.14 2.55 16.89
N TRP A 34 -7.11 2.69 15.98
CA TRP A 34 -6.85 2.67 14.54
C TRP A 34 -6.10 3.92 14.07
N LYS A 35 -6.35 5.09 14.69
CA LYS A 35 -5.58 6.31 14.43
C LYS A 35 -4.11 6.15 14.83
N LEU A 36 -3.84 5.59 16.01
CA LEU A 36 -2.47 5.30 16.46
C LEU A 36 -1.78 4.29 15.53
N HIS A 37 -2.48 3.23 15.14
CA HIS A 37 -1.99 2.28 14.14
C HIS A 37 -1.62 2.96 12.82
N GLY A 38 -2.49 3.83 12.30
CA GLY A 38 -2.23 4.61 11.09
C GLY A 38 -1.02 5.52 11.18
N VAL A 39 -0.81 6.19 12.33
CA VAL A 39 0.38 7.03 12.55
C VAL A 39 1.65 6.18 12.54
N LEU A 40 1.67 5.07 13.30
CA LEU A 40 2.82 4.16 13.36
C LEU A 40 3.14 3.58 11.98
N ALA A 41 2.11 3.15 11.26
CA ALA A 41 2.19 2.68 9.88
C ALA A 41 2.88 3.66 8.94
N TRP A 42 2.51 4.94 9.02
CA TRP A 42 3.15 5.99 8.21
C TRP A 42 4.57 6.29 8.67
N SER A 43 4.86 6.23 9.97
CA SER A 43 6.22 6.38 10.48
C SER A 43 7.17 5.32 9.90
N PHE A 44 6.73 4.06 9.78
CA PHE A 44 7.53 3.01 9.13
C PHE A 44 7.84 3.34 7.66
N VAL A 45 6.84 3.78 6.89
CA VAL A 45 7.04 4.18 5.49
C VAL A 45 8.00 5.36 5.37
N MET A 46 7.93 6.33 6.29
CA MET A 46 8.84 7.48 6.30
C MET A 46 10.29 7.06 6.59
N VAL A 47 10.53 6.17 7.55
CA VAL A 47 11.87 5.64 7.84
C VAL A 47 12.43 4.90 6.63
N TYR A 48 11.61 4.09 5.95
CA TYR A 48 12.00 3.42 4.71
C TYR A 48 12.32 4.41 3.58
N ALA A 49 11.49 5.44 3.41
CA ALA A 49 11.71 6.49 2.42
C ALA A 49 13.02 7.26 2.66
N CYS A 50 13.31 7.63 3.91
CA CYS A 50 14.59 8.26 4.28
C CYS A 50 15.78 7.35 3.93
N GLY A 51 15.69 6.06 4.27
CA GLY A 51 16.72 5.09 3.93
C GLY A 51 16.96 4.95 2.42
N LEU A 52 15.89 4.98 1.62
CA LEU A 52 15.95 4.98 0.15
C LEU A 52 16.63 6.23 -0.42
N ILE A 53 16.23 7.42 0.08
CA ILE A 53 16.82 8.68 -0.36
C ILE A 53 18.31 8.71 -0.04
N SER A 54 18.69 8.29 1.16
CA SER A 54 20.10 8.18 1.55
C SER A 54 20.86 7.21 0.64
N GLY A 55 20.31 6.02 0.34
CA GLY A 55 21.01 5.07 -0.52
C GLY A 55 21.18 5.52 -1.96
N CYS A 56 20.27 6.34 -2.49
CA CYS A 56 20.47 6.98 -3.79
C CYS A 56 21.65 7.96 -3.82
N VAL A 57 22.05 8.54 -2.67
CA VAL A 57 23.23 9.40 -2.57
C VAL A 57 24.54 8.59 -2.52
N PHE A 58 24.52 7.41 -1.88
CA PHE A 58 25.71 6.60 -1.66
C PHE A 58 25.99 5.57 -2.77
N MET A 59 25.02 5.23 -3.62
CA MET A 59 25.18 4.25 -4.69
C MET A 59 25.49 4.89 -6.05
N PRO A 60 26.11 4.13 -6.99
CA PRO A 60 26.20 4.54 -8.38
C PRO A 60 24.81 4.87 -8.94
N GLY A 61 24.69 6.02 -9.63
CA GLY A 61 23.40 6.54 -10.11
C GLY A 61 22.60 5.54 -10.95
N GLU A 62 23.25 4.78 -11.84
CA GLU A 62 22.60 3.75 -12.67
C GLU A 62 21.93 2.65 -11.83
N LYS A 63 22.60 2.20 -10.76
CA LYS A 63 22.07 1.19 -9.86
C LYS A 63 20.97 1.77 -8.98
N ALA A 64 21.21 2.94 -8.40
CA ALA A 64 20.20 3.64 -7.61
C ALA A 64 18.90 3.88 -8.39
N LEU A 65 19.03 4.25 -9.67
CA LEU A 65 17.88 4.48 -10.55
C LEU A 65 17.14 3.19 -10.91
N THR A 66 17.86 2.14 -11.28
CA THR A 66 17.22 0.87 -11.69
C THR A 66 16.57 0.13 -10.52
N ASP A 67 17.24 0.12 -9.37
CA ASP A 67 16.83 -0.67 -8.20
C ASP A 67 15.95 0.12 -7.19
N GLY A 68 16.12 1.44 -7.10
CA GLY A 68 15.42 2.29 -6.12
C GLY A 68 14.18 3.01 -6.63
N MET A 69 14.11 3.35 -7.93
CA MET A 69 13.03 4.21 -8.43
C MET A 69 11.65 3.59 -8.26
N ILE A 70 11.52 2.28 -8.43
CA ILE A 70 10.21 1.60 -8.33
C ILE A 70 9.61 1.84 -6.93
N SER A 71 10.40 1.64 -5.87
CA SER A 71 9.94 1.89 -4.50
C SER A 71 9.60 3.36 -4.27
N MET A 72 10.43 4.29 -4.75
CA MET A 72 10.21 5.74 -4.58
C MET A 72 8.93 6.20 -5.28
N VAL A 73 8.71 5.76 -6.52
CA VAL A 73 7.51 6.10 -7.31
C VAL A 73 6.26 5.62 -6.58
N ILE A 74 6.26 4.38 -6.07
CA ILE A 74 5.11 3.85 -5.33
C ILE A 74 4.85 4.66 -4.05
N ILE A 75 5.88 5.04 -3.29
CA ILE A 75 5.73 5.89 -2.10
C ILE A 75 5.09 7.23 -2.47
N ILE A 76 5.59 7.89 -3.52
CA ILE A 76 5.06 9.17 -3.98
C ILE A 76 3.60 9.02 -4.41
N GLU A 77 3.30 8.04 -5.26
CA GLU A 77 1.95 7.79 -5.79
C GLU A 77 0.95 7.57 -4.66
N VAL A 78 1.24 6.65 -3.73
CA VAL A 78 0.36 6.34 -2.59
C VAL A 78 0.17 7.57 -1.69
N SER A 79 1.26 8.30 -1.43
CA SER A 79 1.19 9.51 -0.60
C SER A 79 0.33 10.60 -1.24
N VAL A 80 0.50 10.85 -2.54
CA VAL A 80 -0.28 11.83 -3.28
C VAL A 80 -1.76 11.44 -3.34
N MET A 81 -2.07 10.17 -3.63
CA MET A 81 -3.47 9.71 -3.67
C MET A 81 -4.15 9.86 -2.31
N ILE A 82 -3.50 9.40 -1.23
CA ILE A 82 -4.08 9.48 0.11
C ILE A 82 -4.23 10.94 0.57
N MET A 83 -3.23 11.78 0.30
CA MET A 83 -3.29 13.21 0.61
C MET A 83 -4.45 13.88 -0.13
N ARG A 84 -4.65 13.59 -1.42
CA ARG A 84 -5.78 14.11 -2.20
C ARG A 84 -7.12 13.70 -1.61
N ILE A 85 -7.29 12.41 -1.27
CA ILE A 85 -8.54 11.90 -0.69
C ILE A 85 -8.86 12.59 0.64
N HIS A 86 -7.86 12.75 1.52
CA HIS A 86 -8.06 13.46 2.79
C HIS A 86 -8.28 14.96 2.63
N THR A 87 -7.65 15.59 1.65
CA THR A 87 -7.85 17.03 1.36
C THR A 87 -9.24 17.29 0.79
N GLN A 88 -9.74 16.38 -0.04
CA GLN A 88 -11.08 16.43 -0.64
C GLN A 88 -12.12 15.62 0.16
N LYS A 89 -11.88 15.42 1.47
CA LYS A 89 -12.70 14.56 2.32
C LYS A 89 -14.19 14.88 2.24
N THR A 90 -14.57 16.15 2.19
CA THR A 90 -15.96 16.58 2.09
C THR A 90 -16.63 16.08 0.80
N LEU A 91 -15.98 16.26 -0.35
CA LEU A 91 -16.46 15.77 -1.64
C LEU A 91 -16.58 14.25 -1.67
N VAL A 92 -15.60 13.55 -1.07
CA VAL A 92 -15.62 12.09 -0.97
C VAL A 92 -16.77 11.61 -0.08
N GLN A 93 -17.06 12.31 1.02
CA GLN A 93 -18.19 12.01 1.88
C GLN A 93 -19.54 12.27 1.21
N GLU A 94 -19.67 13.37 0.46
CA GLU A 94 -20.85 13.66 -0.36
C GLU A 94 -21.07 12.58 -1.43
N LEU A 95 -19.99 12.10 -2.07
CA LEU A 95 -20.05 11.00 -3.02
C LEU A 95 -20.55 9.71 -2.34
N ILE A 96 -19.99 9.35 -1.18
CA ILE A 96 -20.44 8.19 -0.39
C ILE A 96 -21.91 8.34 0.02
N GLN A 97 -22.34 9.55 0.40
CA GLN A 97 -23.73 9.82 0.76
C GLN A 97 -24.66 9.62 -0.43
N LYS A 98 -24.35 10.22 -1.59
CA LYS A 98 -25.14 10.01 -2.82
C LYS A 98 -25.21 8.54 -3.22
N LEU A 99 -24.15 7.79 -2.97
CA LEU A 99 -24.14 6.34 -3.22
C LEU A 99 -25.08 5.59 -2.28
N ASN A 100 -25.04 5.90 -0.99
CA ASN A 100 -25.96 5.31 -0.02
C ASN A 100 -27.42 5.67 -0.29
N ASP A 101 -27.69 6.93 -0.65
CA ASP A 101 -29.04 7.40 -0.98
C ASP A 101 -29.58 6.68 -2.22
N ASN A 102 -28.77 6.55 -3.27
CA ASN A 102 -29.14 5.77 -4.46
C ASN A 102 -29.40 4.30 -4.13
N LEU A 103 -28.56 3.68 -3.29
CA LEU A 103 -28.76 2.29 -2.83
C LEU A 103 -30.05 2.12 -2.01
N CYS A 104 -30.49 3.16 -1.31
CA CYS A 104 -31.71 3.16 -0.51
C CYS A 104 -32.98 3.34 -1.35
N ILE A 105 -32.89 4.06 -2.48
CA ILE A 105 -34.03 4.40 -3.35
C ILE A 105 -34.26 3.34 -4.44
N GLN A 106 -33.25 2.52 -4.77
CA GLN A 106 -33.29 1.59 -5.90
C GLN A 106 -34.10 0.31 -5.67
N ASP A 107 -34.86 -0.09 -6.70
CA ASP A 107 -35.60 -1.36 -6.78
C ASP A 107 -34.68 -2.58 -6.61
N GLU A 108 -35.24 -3.71 -6.13
CA GLU A 108 -34.51 -4.97 -5.88
C GLU A 108 -33.64 -5.42 -7.07
N MET A 109 -34.10 -5.18 -8.30
CA MET A 109 -33.37 -5.54 -9.53
C MET A 109 -32.05 -4.76 -9.69
N MET A 110 -32.04 -3.48 -9.31
CA MET A 110 -30.86 -2.62 -9.40
C MET A 110 -29.88 -2.92 -8.27
N GLN A 111 -30.37 -3.31 -7.08
CA GLN A 111 -29.53 -3.84 -6.02
C GLN A 111 -28.84 -5.15 -6.41
N ASP A 112 -29.55 -6.05 -7.11
CA ASP A 112 -28.98 -7.32 -7.60
C ASP A 112 -27.89 -7.09 -8.67
N VAL A 113 -28.10 -6.11 -9.56
CA VAL A 113 -27.08 -5.70 -10.55
C VAL A 113 -25.85 -5.08 -9.88
N LEU A 114 -26.03 -4.20 -8.90
CA LEU A 114 -24.92 -3.59 -8.15
C LEU A 114 -24.11 -4.62 -7.36
N THR A 115 -24.80 -5.51 -6.64
CA THR A 115 -24.13 -6.58 -5.89
C THR A 115 -23.41 -7.56 -6.81
N THR A 116 -24.00 -7.90 -7.96
CA THR A 116 -23.36 -8.75 -8.98
C THR A 116 -22.12 -8.08 -9.59
N THR A 117 -22.20 -6.78 -9.89
CA THR A 117 -21.08 -6.01 -10.44
C THR A 117 -19.92 -5.92 -9.45
N LEU A 118 -20.21 -5.59 -8.19
CA LEU A 118 -19.20 -5.52 -7.13
C LEU A 118 -18.60 -6.89 -6.80
N LYS A 119 -19.43 -7.95 -6.85
CA LYS A 119 -18.97 -9.34 -6.70
C LYS A 119 -18.04 -9.76 -7.84
N SER A 120 -18.33 -9.34 -9.07
CA SER A 120 -17.49 -9.58 -10.24
C SER A 120 -16.11 -8.90 -10.11
N MET A 121 -16.04 -7.72 -9.49
CA MET A 121 -14.78 -7.00 -9.24
C MET A 121 -13.90 -7.61 -8.15
N LYS A 122 -14.46 -8.44 -7.27
CA LYS A 122 -13.70 -9.05 -6.18
C LYS A 122 -12.56 -9.95 -6.69
N ALA A 123 -12.84 -10.80 -7.68
CA ALA A 123 -11.85 -11.76 -8.18
C ALA A 123 -10.65 -11.09 -8.88
N PRO A 124 -10.83 -10.10 -9.79
CA PRO A 124 -9.73 -9.33 -10.36
C PRO A 124 -8.88 -8.60 -9.31
N LEU A 125 -9.51 -7.99 -8.30
CA LEU A 125 -8.78 -7.28 -7.24
C LEU A 125 -7.99 -8.23 -6.34
N GLN A 126 -8.53 -9.41 -6.02
CA GLN A 126 -7.80 -10.45 -5.29
C GLN A 126 -6.63 -10.99 -6.11
N PHE A 127 -6.81 -11.20 -7.41
CA PHE A 127 -5.73 -11.62 -8.30
C PHE A 127 -4.61 -10.57 -8.36
N TYR A 128 -4.96 -9.29 -8.55
CA TYR A 128 -4.01 -8.17 -8.50
C TYR A 128 -3.20 -8.18 -7.20
N TRP A 129 -3.88 -8.32 -6.06
CA TRP A 129 -3.21 -8.37 -4.77
C TRP A 129 -2.26 -9.57 -4.63
N VAL A 130 -2.72 -10.79 -4.93
CA VAL A 130 -1.92 -12.02 -4.76
C VAL A 130 -0.72 -12.03 -5.70
N VAL A 131 -0.93 -11.75 -6.99
CA VAL A 131 0.15 -11.77 -7.98
C VAL A 131 1.18 -10.67 -7.70
N GLY A 132 0.73 -9.48 -7.33
CA GLY A 132 1.63 -8.39 -6.97
C GLY A 132 2.44 -8.70 -5.71
N ALA A 133 1.82 -9.31 -4.68
CA ALA A 133 2.51 -9.75 -3.48
C ALA A 133 3.58 -10.80 -3.78
N ILE A 134 3.27 -11.79 -4.62
CA ILE A 134 4.24 -12.81 -5.06
C ILE A 134 5.40 -12.15 -5.83
N GLY A 135 5.11 -11.22 -6.73
CA GLY A 135 6.12 -10.52 -7.51
C GLY A 135 7.09 -9.72 -6.63
N ILE A 136 6.58 -9.02 -5.62
CA ILE A 136 7.41 -8.28 -4.66
C ILE A 136 8.27 -9.21 -3.81
N CYS A 137 7.68 -10.31 -3.32
CA CYS A 137 8.44 -11.32 -2.59
C CYS A 137 9.59 -11.87 -3.44
N MET A 138 9.35 -12.23 -4.70
CA MET A 138 10.40 -12.71 -5.60
C MET A 138 11.48 -11.64 -5.83
N TRP A 139 11.09 -10.40 -6.09
CA TRP A 139 12.03 -9.28 -6.30
C TRP A 139 12.93 -9.04 -5.08
N CYS A 140 12.36 -9.04 -3.88
CA CYS A 140 13.12 -8.86 -2.64
C CYS A 140 14.02 -10.06 -2.29
N CYS A 141 13.74 -11.25 -2.82
CA CYS A 141 14.55 -12.45 -2.61
C CYS A 141 15.73 -12.58 -3.58
N VAL A 142 15.79 -11.80 -4.66
CA VAL A 142 16.90 -11.79 -5.64
C VAL A 142 18.30 -11.70 -5.02
N PRO A 143 18.57 -10.86 -3.99
CA PRO A 143 19.90 -10.75 -3.41
C PRO A 143 20.26 -11.87 -2.41
N LEU A 144 19.30 -12.70 -1.98
CA LEU A 144 19.54 -13.72 -0.94
C LEU A 144 20.57 -14.80 -1.33
N PRO A 145 20.65 -15.29 -2.58
CA PRO A 145 21.68 -16.24 -2.99
C PRO A 145 23.12 -15.73 -2.81
N LEU A 146 23.35 -14.41 -2.84
CA LEU A 146 24.67 -13.81 -2.58
C LEU A 146 25.16 -14.10 -1.14
N ALA A 147 24.24 -14.31 -0.19
CA ALA A 147 24.55 -14.66 1.19
C ALA A 147 25.31 -15.99 1.32
N LEU A 148 25.19 -16.88 0.33
CA LEU A 148 25.87 -18.17 0.29
C LEU A 148 27.27 -18.10 -0.34
N GLN A 149 27.57 -17.02 -1.07
CA GLN A 149 28.79 -16.88 -1.86
C GLN A 149 29.82 -15.94 -1.22
N LYS A 150 29.37 -14.98 -0.41
CA LYS A 150 30.20 -13.94 0.21
C LYS A 150 29.99 -13.88 1.72
N ASN A 151 31.01 -13.41 2.44
CA ASN A 151 30.94 -13.18 3.90
C ASN A 151 30.95 -11.68 4.27
N THR A 152 31.21 -10.82 3.29
CA THR A 152 31.26 -9.35 3.42
C THR A 152 30.45 -8.71 2.30
N PHE A 153 29.58 -7.77 2.64
CA PHE A 153 28.67 -7.11 1.71
C PHE A 153 28.79 -5.59 1.80
N TYR A 154 28.47 -4.92 0.71
CA TYR A 154 28.47 -3.47 0.58
C TYR A 154 27.09 -2.96 0.18
N TYR A 155 26.89 -1.64 0.16
CA TYR A 155 25.65 -1.05 -0.35
C TYR A 155 25.28 -1.64 -1.72
N VAL A 156 26.25 -1.76 -2.62
CA VAL A 156 26.04 -2.29 -3.98
C VAL A 156 25.61 -3.75 -4.05
N ASP A 157 25.65 -4.53 -2.97
CA ASP A 157 25.13 -5.90 -2.97
C ASP A 157 23.62 -5.95 -2.63
N LEU A 158 23.05 -4.85 -2.13
CA LEU A 158 21.62 -4.74 -1.87
C LEU A 158 20.84 -4.50 -3.17
N LYS A 159 19.65 -5.10 -3.25
CA LYS A 159 18.71 -4.91 -4.37
C LYS A 159 17.83 -3.68 -4.21
N SER A 160 17.72 -3.13 -3.01
CA SER A 160 17.04 -1.86 -2.75
C SER A 160 18.08 -0.89 -2.17
N PRO A 161 18.18 0.35 -2.66
CA PRO A 161 19.22 1.28 -2.24
C PRO A 161 18.88 1.87 -0.88
N VAL A 162 19.02 1.08 0.18
CA VAL A 162 18.65 1.47 1.54
C VAL A 162 19.89 1.52 2.42
N VAL A 163 20.01 2.60 3.18
CA VAL A 163 21.11 2.82 4.11
C VAL A 163 20.58 2.81 5.54
N TYR A 164 20.79 1.70 6.24
CA TYR A 164 20.44 1.55 7.66
C TYR A 164 21.65 1.39 8.57
N TYR A 165 22.73 0.83 8.05
CA TYR A 165 23.93 0.52 8.80
C TYR A 165 25.15 0.91 7.97
N LYS A 166 26.28 1.14 8.64
CA LYS A 166 27.52 1.51 7.95
C LYS A 166 28.17 0.27 7.33
N GLU A 167 28.51 0.33 6.05
CA GLU A 167 29.28 -0.73 5.38
C GLU A 167 30.74 -0.82 5.89
N PRO A 168 31.40 -1.99 5.80
CA PRO A 168 30.92 -3.27 5.26
C PRO A 168 30.02 -4.06 6.23
N TYR A 169 29.17 -4.92 5.68
CA TYR A 169 28.23 -5.77 6.43
C TYR A 169 28.71 -7.20 6.58
N SER A 170 28.36 -7.82 7.71
CA SER A 170 28.38 -9.28 7.86
C SER A 170 27.14 -9.91 7.21
N THR A 171 27.18 -11.23 6.98
CA THR A 171 26.05 -12.00 6.43
C THR A 171 24.77 -11.84 7.25
N VAL A 172 24.87 -11.80 8.59
CA VAL A 172 23.70 -11.62 9.47
C VAL A 172 23.06 -10.25 9.25
N VAL A 173 23.87 -9.19 9.20
CA VAL A 173 23.36 -7.82 8.98
C VAL A 173 22.75 -7.70 7.58
N PHE A 174 23.39 -8.28 6.56
CA PHE A 174 22.86 -8.33 5.20
C PHE A 174 21.49 -9.00 5.13
N LEU A 175 21.31 -10.15 5.77
CA LEU A 175 20.02 -10.85 5.82
C LEU A 175 18.94 -10.04 6.54
N LEU A 176 19.28 -9.44 7.69
CA LEU A 176 18.35 -8.59 8.44
C LEU A 176 17.88 -7.39 7.60
N ILE A 177 18.79 -6.72 6.89
CA ILE A 177 18.42 -5.60 6.00
C ILE A 177 17.45 -6.09 4.93
N ASN A 178 17.72 -7.20 4.25
CA ASN A 178 16.83 -7.73 3.21
C ASN A 178 15.45 -8.14 3.75
N ILE A 179 15.39 -8.70 4.96
CA ILE A 179 14.11 -9.01 5.64
C ILE A 179 13.33 -7.73 5.91
N VAL A 180 13.98 -6.70 6.43
CA VAL A 180 13.34 -5.39 6.69
C VAL A 180 12.86 -4.76 5.38
N VAL A 181 13.65 -4.82 4.31
CA VAL A 181 13.27 -4.34 2.98
C VAL A 181 12.05 -5.09 2.45
N LEU A 182 12.00 -6.43 2.59
CA LEU A 182 10.86 -7.25 2.19
C LEU A 182 9.59 -6.80 2.92
N PHE A 183 9.62 -6.69 4.25
CA PHE A 183 8.47 -6.25 5.04
C PHE A 183 7.99 -4.85 4.63
N ASN A 184 8.91 -3.91 4.42
CA ASN A 184 8.56 -2.55 3.99
C ASN A 184 7.92 -2.52 2.59
N ASN A 185 8.45 -3.26 1.61
CA ASN A 185 7.88 -3.31 0.26
C ASN A 185 6.52 -3.99 0.24
N MET A 186 6.36 -5.10 0.97
CA MET A 186 5.07 -5.77 1.11
C MET A 186 4.03 -4.86 1.75
N TYR A 187 4.44 -4.13 2.79
CA TYR A 187 3.56 -3.20 3.48
C TYR A 187 3.16 -2.01 2.61
N LEU A 188 4.12 -1.42 1.89
CA LEU A 188 3.89 -0.33 0.95
C LEU A 188 2.94 -0.75 -0.18
N PHE A 189 3.13 -1.95 -0.74
CA PHE A 189 2.25 -2.49 -1.74
C PHE A 189 0.85 -2.74 -1.21
N PHE A 190 0.72 -3.27 0.01
CA PHE A 190 -0.58 -3.44 0.64
C PHE A 190 -1.30 -2.10 0.84
N LYS A 191 -0.57 -1.04 1.23
CA LYS A 191 -1.10 0.33 1.26
C LYS A 191 -1.59 0.79 -0.10
N LYS A 192 -0.83 0.56 -1.16
CA LYS A 192 -1.21 0.90 -2.54
C LYS A 192 -2.49 0.18 -2.96
N VAL A 193 -2.51 -1.15 -2.83
CA VAL A 193 -3.67 -1.97 -3.20
C VAL A 193 -4.92 -1.53 -2.44
N ALA A 194 -4.81 -1.19 -1.15
CA ALA A 194 -5.95 -0.70 -0.39
C ALA A 194 -6.53 0.61 -0.96
N VAL A 195 -5.69 1.53 -1.44
CA VAL A 195 -6.15 2.76 -2.11
C VAL A 195 -6.77 2.46 -3.47
N ASP A 196 -6.15 1.59 -4.26
CA ASP A 196 -6.66 1.22 -5.58
C ASP A 196 -8.04 0.56 -5.47
N VAL A 197 -8.18 -0.41 -4.56
CA VAL A 197 -9.45 -1.06 -4.22
C VAL A 197 -10.47 -0.01 -3.79
N TYR A 198 -10.10 0.91 -2.90
CA TYR A 198 -10.99 1.98 -2.45
C TYR A 198 -11.51 2.83 -3.62
N MET A 199 -10.62 3.28 -4.50
CA MET A 199 -10.95 4.11 -5.65
C MET A 199 -11.80 3.36 -6.68
N THR A 200 -11.49 2.09 -6.99
CA THR A 200 -12.30 1.26 -7.89
C THR A 200 -13.74 1.15 -7.38
N HIS A 201 -13.93 0.93 -6.08
CA HIS A 201 -15.27 0.83 -5.52
C HIS A 201 -16.03 2.16 -5.48
N LEU A 202 -15.34 3.31 -5.39
CA LEU A 202 -15.96 4.62 -5.50
C LEU A 202 -16.36 4.99 -6.95
N ILE A 203 -15.60 4.52 -7.95
CA ILE A 203 -15.80 4.85 -9.37
C ILE A 203 -16.78 3.87 -10.05
N THR A 204 -16.97 2.68 -9.49
CA THR A 204 -17.89 1.66 -10.03
C THR A 204 -19.33 1.68 -9.46
N PRO A 205 -20.01 2.84 -9.39
CA PRO A 205 -21.46 2.87 -9.34
C PRO A 205 -21.96 3.58 -10.60
N ARG A 206 -22.12 2.81 -11.68
CA ARG A 206 -22.96 3.18 -12.82
C ARG A 206 -23.95 2.08 -13.07
#